data_AF-A0A4R4G3H7-F1
#
_entry.id   AF-A0A4R4G3H7-F1
#
_cell.length_a   1.000
_cell.length_b   1.000
_cell.length_c   1.000
_cell.angle_alpha   90.00
_cell.angle_beta   90.00
_cell.angle_gamma   90.00
#
_symmetry.space_group_name_H-M   'P 1'
#
loop_
_entity.id
_entity.type
_entity.pdbx_description
1 polymer ?
#
loop_
_entity_poly.entity_id
_entity_poly.type
_entity_poly.pdbx_seq_one_letter_code
_entity_poly.pdbx_strand_id
1 'polypeptide(L)'
;MNTTAERLRVMRSIFSLSDEIEYNIYEADDIAEYAQMDADTVHRIIRELYDEGFLGECMSIGDDGYETFYLNKKGRILIGME
;
A
#
# COMPACT_ATOMS: atom_id res chain seq x y z
N MET A 1 -11.98 -13.27 -2.26
CA MET A 1 -10.60 -13.54 -1.82
C MET A 1 -9.67 -13.06 -2.91
N ASN A 2 -8.71 -12.18 -2.60
CA ASN A 2 -7.71 -11.73 -3.56
C ASN A 2 -6.70 -12.84 -3.83
N THR A 3 -6.16 -12.85 -5.04
CA THR A 3 -5.03 -13.71 -5.37
C THR A 3 -3.75 -13.17 -4.72
N THR A 4 -2.80 -14.06 -4.44
CA THR A 4 -1.46 -13.67 -3.97
C THR A 4 -0.78 -12.71 -4.96
N ALA A 5 -1.05 -12.84 -6.25
CA ALA A 5 -0.48 -11.99 -7.30
C ALA A 5 -0.97 -10.54 -7.21
N GLU A 6 -2.27 -10.32 -6.98
CA GLU A 6 -2.85 -8.97 -6.81
C GLU A 6 -2.26 -8.28 -5.58
N ARG A 7 -2.13 -9.01 -4.47
CA ARG A 7 -1.53 -8.48 -3.23
C ARG A 7 -0.08 -8.05 -3.44
N LEU A 8 0.73 -8.91 -4.06
CA LEU A 8 2.13 -8.58 -4.38
C LEU A 8 2.24 -7.39 -5.33
N ARG A 9 1.30 -7.24 -6.28
CA ARG A 9 1.25 -6.08 -7.16
C ARG A 9 0.99 -4.79 -6.37
N VAL A 10 -0.03 -4.77 -5.51
CA VAL A 10 -0.32 -3.60 -4.66
C VAL A 10 0.87 -3.25 -3.76
N MET A 11 1.51 -4.24 -3.14
CA MET A 11 2.71 -4.00 -2.31
C MET A 11 3.86 -3.37 -3.11
N ARG A 12 4.09 -3.84 -4.35
CA ARG A 12 5.09 -3.24 -5.24
C ARG A 12 4.70 -1.81 -5.63
N SER A 13 3.43 -1.55 -5.94
CA SER A 13 2.95 -0.21 -6.27
C SER A 13 3.14 0.77 -5.12
N ILE A 14 2.77 0.40 -3.88
CA ILE A 14 3.00 1.23 -2.68
C ILE A 14 4.50 1.54 -2.55
N PHE A 15 5.36 0.53 -2.66
CA PHE A 15 6.81 0.73 -2.54
C PHE A 15 7.40 1.59 -3.66
N SER A 16 6.92 1.44 -4.90
CA SER A 16 7.40 2.21 -6.05
C SER A 16 6.94 3.66 -6.05
N LEU A 17 5.79 3.96 -5.43
CA LEU A 17 5.25 5.30 -5.29
C LEU A 17 5.76 6.02 -4.03
N SER A 18 6.30 5.29 -3.07
CA SER A 18 6.92 5.88 -1.89
C SER A 18 8.16 6.72 -2.24
N ASP A 19 8.15 8.00 -1.87
CA ASP A 19 9.29 8.91 -2.03
C ASP A 19 10.46 8.49 -1.12
N GLU A 20 10.15 8.02 0.09
CA GLU A 20 11.10 7.44 1.04
C GLU A 20 10.57 6.10 1.57
N ILE A 21 11.46 5.26 2.09
CA ILE A 21 11.15 3.88 2.55
C ILE A 21 9.94 3.83 3.51
N GLU A 22 9.73 4.88 4.29
CA GLU A 22 8.67 4.99 5.30
C GLU A 22 7.76 6.21 5.06
N TYR A 23 7.70 6.67 3.81
CA TYR A 23 6.92 7.83 3.42
C TYR A 23 6.16 7.58 2.12
N ASN A 24 4.83 7.65 2.20
CA ASN A 24 3.94 7.58 1.05
C ASN A 24 2.84 8.63 1.22
N ILE A 25 2.60 9.40 0.16
CA ILE A 25 1.57 10.45 0.10
C ILE A 25 0.44 10.11 -0.89
N TYR A 26 0.52 8.95 -1.54
CA TYR A 26 -0.41 8.48 -2.54
C TYR A 26 -1.56 7.71 -1.89
N GLU A 27 -2.76 8.00 -2.37
CA GLU A 27 -3.98 7.36 -1.90
C GLU A 27 -4.22 6.05 -2.62
N ALA A 28 -5.21 5.28 -2.14
CA ALA A 28 -5.59 4.01 -2.75
C ALA A 28 -5.98 4.15 -4.23
N ASP A 29 -6.58 5.28 -4.62
CA ASP A 29 -6.95 5.57 -6.01
C ASP A 29 -5.72 5.76 -6.90
N ASP A 30 -4.73 6.52 -6.44
CA ASP A 30 -3.46 6.69 -7.17
C ASP A 30 -2.70 5.35 -7.30
N ILE A 31 -2.69 4.58 -6.21
CA ILE A 31 -2.10 3.24 -6.19
C ILE A 31 -2.84 2.32 -7.18
N ALA A 32 -4.16 2.43 -7.27
CA ALA A 32 -4.97 1.65 -8.19
C ALA A 32 -4.70 2.00 -9.66
N GLU A 33 -4.58 3.29 -9.96
CA GLU A 33 -4.19 3.76 -11.29
C GLU A 33 -2.80 3.23 -11.67
N TYR A 34 -1.81 3.38 -10.79
CA TYR A 34 -0.45 2.88 -11.03
C TYR A 34 -0.42 1.35 -11.19
N ALA A 35 -1.15 0.62 -10.35
CA ALA A 35 -1.25 -0.84 -10.41
C ALA A 35 -2.06 -1.35 -11.61
N GLN A 36 -2.77 -0.46 -12.32
CA GLN A 36 -3.73 -0.81 -13.36
C GLN A 36 -4.78 -1.80 -12.83
N MET A 37 -5.36 -1.45 -11.68
CA MET A 37 -6.31 -2.27 -10.94
C MET A 37 -7.56 -1.45 -10.60
N ASP A 38 -8.64 -2.17 -10.30
CA ASP A 38 -9.87 -1.58 -9.77
C ASP A 38 -9.63 -0.99 -8.35
N ALA A 39 -10.13 0.23 -8.13
CA ALA A 39 -9.91 0.99 -6.90
C ALA A 39 -10.51 0.31 -5.67
N ASP A 40 -11.74 -0.22 -5.75
CA ASP A 40 -12.38 -0.94 -4.65
C ASP A 40 -11.57 -2.17 -4.24
N THR A 41 -11.00 -2.86 -5.23
CA THR A 41 -10.13 -4.00 -5.02
C THR A 41 -8.83 -3.60 -4.30
N VAL A 42 -8.20 -2.50 -4.70
CA VAL A 42 -6.97 -1.98 -4.09
C VAL A 42 -7.23 -1.50 -2.67
N HIS A 43 -8.31 -0.76 -2.43
CA HIS A 43 -8.75 -0.36 -1.08
C HIS A 43 -8.88 -1.56 -0.15
N ARG A 44 -9.55 -2.62 -0.60
CA ARG A 44 -9.68 -3.84 0.19
C ARG A 44 -8.35 -4.52 0.46
N ILE A 45 -7.45 -4.59 -0.54
CA ILE A 45 -6.11 -5.16 -0.36
C ILE A 45 -5.30 -4.35 0.65
N ILE A 46 -5.31 -3.01 0.55
CA ILE A 46 -4.60 -2.12 1.48
C ILE A 46 -5.07 -2.38 2.91
N ARG A 47 -6.39 -2.44 3.12
CA ARG A 47 -6.96 -2.76 4.44
C ARG A 47 -6.49 -4.13 4.97
N GLU A 48 -6.56 -5.17 4.14
CA GLU A 48 -6.08 -6.51 4.50
C GLU A 48 -4.57 -6.49 4.86
N LEU A 49 -3.75 -5.77 4.09
CA LEU A 49 -2.30 -5.65 4.34
C LEU A 49 -1.99 -4.87 5.62
N TYR A 50 -2.77 -3.84 5.93
CA TYR A 50 -2.67 -3.09 7.18
C TYR A 50 -3.03 -3.97 8.39
N ASP A 51 -4.18 -4.64 8.34
CA ASP A 51 -4.65 -5.55 9.40
C ASP A 51 -3.64 -6.69 9.66
N GLU A 52 -2.93 -7.15 8.62
CA GLU A 52 -1.88 -8.18 8.71
C GLU A 52 -0.49 -7.63 9.08
N GLY A 53 -0.35 -6.31 9.28
CA GLY A 53 0.87 -5.64 9.73
C GLY A 53 1.97 -5.54 8.67
N PHE A 54 1.63 -5.51 7.38
CA PHE A 54 2.57 -5.26 6.29
C PHE A 54 2.74 -3.77 5.95
N LEU A 55 1.81 -2.94 6.39
CA LEU A 55 1.83 -1.49 6.18
C LEU A 55 2.10 -0.76 7.50
N GLY A 56 2.74 0.40 7.39
CA GLY A 56 2.77 1.41 8.44
C GLY A 56 1.95 2.62 8.00
N GLU A 57 1.42 3.37 8.97
CA GLU A 57 0.64 4.58 8.73
C GLU A 57 1.58 5.78 8.62
N CYS A 58 1.39 6.60 7.57
CA CYS A 58 2.13 7.85 7.38
C CYS A 58 1.35 9.04 7.96
N MET A 59 0.10 9.20 7.53
CA MET A 59 -0.80 10.26 7.97
C MET A 59 -2.18 9.67 8.19
N SER A 60 -2.82 10.09 9.28
CA SER A 60 -4.20 9.71 9.58
C SER A 60 -5.16 10.71 8.93
N ILE A 61 -6.42 10.31 8.70
CA ILE A 61 -7.49 11.22 8.22
C ILE A 61 -7.60 12.48 9.10
N GLY A 62 -7.22 12.40 10.38
CA GLY A 62 -7.24 13.53 11.31
C GLY A 62 -6.15 14.59 11.08
N ASP A 63 -5.07 14.25 10.39
CA ASP A 63 -3.93 15.15 10.20
C ASP A 63 -4.08 16.02 8.95
N ASP A 64 -4.51 15.46 7.81
CA ASP A 64 -4.64 16.18 6.53
C ASP A 64 -5.83 15.73 5.65
N GLY A 65 -6.76 14.94 6.19
CA GLY A 65 -8.01 14.54 5.50
C GLY A 65 -7.95 13.22 4.73
N TYR A 66 -6.79 12.55 4.67
CA TYR A 66 -6.59 11.28 3.95
C TYR A 66 -5.68 10.32 4.73
N GLU A 67 -5.89 9.02 4.56
CA GLU A 67 -5.09 7.94 5.17
C GLU A 67 -4.05 7.45 4.16
N THR A 68 -2.76 7.62 4.45
CA THR A 68 -1.68 7.13 3.57
C THR A 68 -0.80 6.09 4.26
N PHE A 69 -0.28 5.15 3.47
CA PHE A 69 0.42 3.97 3.98
C PHE A 69 1.75 3.73 3.26
N TYR A 70 2.78 3.38 4.02
CA TYR A 70 4.04 2.90 3.46
C TYR A 70 4.22 1.39 3.68
N LEU A 71 5.04 0.77 2.82
CA LEU A 71 5.37 -0.65 2.95
C LEU A 71 6.48 -0.83 4.00
N ASN A 72 6.15 -1.41 5.15
CA ASN A 72 7.12 -1.62 6.22
C ASN A 72 8.12 -2.75 5.88
N LYS A 73 9.10 -2.97 6.75
CA LYS A 73 10.15 -4.00 6.54
C LYS A 73 9.59 -5.40 6.23
N LYS A 74 8.53 -5.83 6.91
CA LYS A 74 7.89 -7.14 6.69
C LYS A 74 7.33 -7.23 5.28
N GLY A 75 6.71 -6.15 4.79
CA GLY A 75 6.20 -6.06 3.43
C GLY A 75 7.31 -6.04 2.38
N ARG A 76 8.40 -5.31 2.63
CA ARG A 76 9.56 -5.21 1.72
C ARG A 76 10.28 -6.54 1.53
N ILE A 77 10.44 -7.33 2.59
CA ILE A 77 10.96 -8.71 2.51
C ILE A 77 10.08 -9.56 1.59
N LEU A 78 8.75 -9.43 1.69
CA LEU A 78 7.82 -10.24 0.90
C LEU A 78 7.90 -9.95 -0.61
N ILE A 79 8.25 -8.72 -1.00
CA ILE A 79 8.45 -8.34 -2.42
C ILE A 79 9.91 -8.45 -2.89
N GLY A 80 10.84 -8.86 -2.00
CA GLY A 80 12.25 -9.09 -2.31
C GLY A 80 13.10 -7.82 -2.41
N MET A 81 12.76 -6.78 -1.64
CA MET A 81 13.49 -5.49 -1.61
C MET A 81 14.43 -5.35 -0.41
N GLU A 82 14.38 -6.27 0.55
CA GLU A 82 15.27 -6.37 1.73
C GLU A 82 15.53 -7.82 2.13
#